data_AF-A0A1M4YUG7-F1
#
_entry.id   AF-A0A1M4YUG7-F1
#
_cell.length_a   1.000
_cell.length_b   1.000
_cell.length_c   1.000
_cell.angle_alpha   90.00
_cell.angle_beta   90.00
_cell.angle_gamma   90.00
#
_symmetry.space_group_name_H-M   'P 1'
#
loop_
_entity.id
_entity.type
_entity.pdbx_description
1 polymer ?
#
loop_
_entity_poly.entity_id
_entity_poly.type
_entity_poly.pdbx_seq_one_letter_code
_entity_poly.pdbx_strand_id
1 'polypeptide(L)'
;MENYNFNIIDIGTLNERNLKVFEIGEIKMLCSGIKPYEIPQLHDALNILNRDDIDIILSEGKISNVKKDLLINQDKIHYTKFSSDLFDNTINSDVWKVILSKYIIEHKIL
;
A
#
# COMPACT_ATOMS: atom_id res chain seq x y z
N MET A 1 0.35 22.03 19.34
CA MET A 1 0.70 21.41 18.04
C MET A 1 0.52 19.94 18.23
N GLU A 2 -0.33 19.30 17.44
CA GLU A 2 -0.58 17.87 17.58
C GLU A 2 0.68 17.10 17.13
N ASN A 3 1.30 16.38 18.06
CA ASN A 3 2.50 15.58 17.80
C ASN A 3 2.08 14.24 17.19
N TYR A 4 1.66 14.25 15.93
CA TYR A 4 1.47 13.01 15.19
C TYR A 4 2.82 12.45 14.74
N ASN A 5 2.98 11.14 14.80
CA ASN A 5 4.17 10.46 14.27
C ASN A 5 4.15 10.39 12.72
N PHE A 6 2.96 10.39 12.12
CA PHE A 6 2.75 10.26 10.67
C PHE A 6 1.61 11.17 10.21
N ASN A 7 1.73 11.66 8.98
CA ASN A 7 0.63 12.31 8.26
C ASN A 7 0.16 11.38 7.15
N ILE A 8 -1.14 11.08 7.12
CA ILE A 8 -1.75 10.23 6.09
C ILE A 8 -2.47 11.14 5.09
N ILE A 9 -2.15 10.98 3.81
CA ILE A 9 -2.79 11.72 2.72
C ILE A 9 -3.57 10.73 1.87
N ASP A 10 -4.90 10.74 2.01
CA ASP A 10 -5.78 10.02 1.09
C ASP A 10 -6.03 10.88 -0.15
N ILE A 11 -5.59 10.37 -1.30
CA ILE A 11 -5.74 11.06 -2.60
C ILE A 11 -6.87 10.46 -3.46
N GLY A 12 -7.59 9.46 -2.94
CA GLY A 12 -8.58 8.69 -3.68
C GLY A 12 -7.96 7.88 -4.83
N THR A 13 -8.68 7.79 -5.95
CA THR A 13 -8.21 7.06 -7.14
C THR A 13 -7.04 7.77 -7.81
N LEU A 14 -5.90 7.10 -7.91
CA LEU A 14 -4.71 7.62 -8.58
C LEU A 14 -4.98 7.83 -10.08
N ASN A 15 -4.57 8.99 -10.59
CA ASN A 15 -4.59 9.37 -11.99
C ASN A 15 -3.53 10.46 -12.25
N GLU A 16 -3.34 10.87 -13.50
CA GLU A 16 -2.33 11.87 -13.86
C GLU A 16 -2.49 13.21 -13.12
N ARG A 17 -3.71 13.58 -12.70
CA ARG A 17 -3.97 14.87 -12.04
C ARG A 17 -3.48 14.91 -10.60
N ASN A 18 -3.48 13.78 -9.90
CA ASN A 18 -3.05 13.68 -8.50
C ASN A 18 -1.70 12.95 -8.32
N LEU A 19 -1.06 12.52 -9.41
CA LEU A 19 0.27 11.87 -9.37
C LEU A 19 1.32 12.71 -8.61
N LYS A 20 1.36 14.02 -8.85
CA LYS A 20 2.31 14.90 -8.13
C LYS A 20 2.08 14.92 -6.62
N VAL A 21 0.84 14.75 -6.17
CA VAL A 21 0.51 14.68 -4.74
C VAL A 21 0.92 13.31 -4.18
N PHE A 22 0.74 12.24 -4.95
CA PHE A 22 1.23 10.91 -4.57
C PHE A 22 2.75 10.88 -4.39
N GLU A 23 3.49 11.55 -5.28
CA GLU A 23 4.95 11.56 -5.28
C GLU A 23 5.60 12.28 -4.09
N ILE A 24 4.88 13.13 -3.36
CA ILE A 24 5.43 13.82 -2.18
C ILE A 24 5.61 12.90 -0.97
N GLY A 25 4.94 11.74 -0.97
CA GLY A 25 4.96 10.81 0.15
C GLY A 25 6.29 10.08 0.29
N GLU A 26 6.84 10.07 1.51
CA GLU A 26 8.02 9.26 1.86
C GLU A 26 7.69 7.76 1.85
N ILE A 27 6.44 7.42 2.15
CA ILE A 27 5.87 6.09 1.99
C ILE A 27 4.69 6.21 1.05
N LYS A 28 4.71 5.42 -0.01
CA LYS A 28 3.70 5.42 -1.06
C LYS A 28 3.02 4.07 -1.12
N MET A 29 1.71 4.09 -0.87
CA MET A 29 0.89 2.88 -0.85
C MET A 29 -0.16 2.95 -1.94
N LEU A 30 -0.18 1.95 -2.83
CA LEU A 30 -1.24 1.78 -3.82
C LEU A 30 -2.16 0.65 -3.38
N CYS A 31 -3.37 1.00 -2.98
CA CYS A 31 -4.38 0.04 -2.54
C CYS A 31 -5.24 -0.40 -3.73
N SER A 32 -5.46 -1.71 -3.87
CA SER A 32 -6.39 -2.26 -4.85
C SER A 32 -7.03 -3.55 -4.36
N GLY A 33 -8.18 -3.88 -4.91
CA GLY A 33 -8.75 -5.21 -4.76
C GLY A 33 -8.19 -6.17 -5.81
N ILE A 34 -8.51 -7.45 -5.66
CA ILE A 34 -8.04 -8.49 -6.59
C ILE A 34 -9.14 -8.95 -7.55
N LYS A 35 -10.32 -8.32 -7.54
CA LYS A 35 -11.42 -8.77 -8.39
C LYS A 35 -11.12 -8.44 -9.85
N PRO A 36 -11.59 -9.23 -10.82
CA PRO A 36 -11.18 -9.07 -12.21
C PRO A 36 -11.47 -7.68 -12.80
N TYR A 37 -12.50 -7.00 -12.31
CA TYR A 37 -12.86 -5.65 -12.76
C TYR A 37 -12.02 -4.53 -12.13
N GLU A 38 -11.27 -4.82 -11.06
CA GLU A 38 -10.36 -3.87 -10.38
C GLU A 38 -8.95 -3.91 -10.98
N ILE A 39 -8.57 -5.06 -11.57
CA ILE A 39 -7.25 -5.29 -12.16
C ILE A 39 -6.89 -4.29 -13.28
N PRO A 40 -7.80 -3.92 -14.22
CA PRO A 40 -7.47 -2.91 -15.23
C PRO A 40 -7.07 -1.56 -14.62
N GLN A 41 -7.78 -1.11 -13.58
CA GLN A 41 -7.49 0.15 -12.89
C GLN A 41 -6.15 0.09 -12.15
N LEU A 42 -5.81 -1.06 -11.58
CA LEU A 42 -4.49 -1.30 -11.01
C LEU A 42 -3.39 -1.20 -12.07
N HIS A 43 -3.57 -1.81 -13.25
CA HIS A 43 -2.58 -1.69 -14.34
C HIS A 43 -2.41 -0.24 -14.82
N ASP A 44 -3.51 0.50 -14.99
CA ASP A 44 -3.46 1.90 -15.41
C ASP A 44 -2.68 2.76 -14.40
N ALA A 45 -2.93 2.56 -13.10
CA ALA A 45 -2.17 3.22 -12.03
C ALA A 45 -0.67 2.87 -12.11
N LEU A 46 -0.32 1.60 -12.35
CA LEU A 46 1.06 1.14 -12.44
C LEU A 46 1.79 1.56 -13.73
N ASN A 47 1.07 2.04 -14.74
CA ASN A 47 1.66 2.57 -15.97
C ASN A 47 2.13 4.01 -15.81
N ILE A 48 1.54 4.76 -14.88
CA ILE A 48 1.93 6.16 -14.61
C ILE A 48 2.88 6.31 -13.42
N LEU A 49 3.13 5.22 -12.68
CA LEU A 49 3.98 5.22 -11.49
C LEU A 49 5.40 4.72 -11.77
N ASN A 50 6.35 5.26 -11.01
CA ASN A 50 7.63 4.58 -10.82
C ASN A 50 7.45 3.39 -9.87
N ARG A 51 7.61 2.18 -10.39
CA ARG A 51 7.24 0.91 -9.72
C ARG A 51 8.19 0.49 -8.61
N ASP A 52 9.39 1.07 -8.54
CA ASP A 52 10.43 0.64 -7.58
C ASP A 52 10.24 1.24 -6.19
N ASP A 53 9.42 2.28 -6.05
CA ASP A 53 9.26 3.07 -4.83
C ASP A 53 7.81 3.13 -4.35
N ILE A 54 7.07 2.03 -4.55
CA ILE A 54 5.68 1.89 -4.11
C ILE A 54 5.50 0.55 -3.40
N ASP A 55 4.67 0.55 -2.36
CA ASP A 55 4.14 -0.65 -1.73
C ASP A 55 2.69 -0.86 -2.22
N ILE A 56 2.37 -2.05 -2.72
CA ILE A 56 1.05 -2.39 -3.25
C ILE A 56 0.32 -3.22 -2.21
N ILE A 57 -0.88 -2.78 -1.86
CA ILE A 57 -1.73 -3.44 -0.88
C ILE A 57 -2.91 -4.04 -1.63
N LEU A 58 -2.99 -5.37 -1.63
CA LEU A 58 -4.04 -6.14 -2.25
C LEU A 58 -4.93 -6.80 -1.20
N SER A 59 -6.24 -6.68 -1.33
CA SER A 59 -7.15 -7.45 -0.47
C SER A 59 -6.98 -8.96 -0.70
N GLU A 60 -6.87 -9.76 0.37
CA GLU A 60 -6.86 -11.22 0.30
C GLU A 60 -8.15 -11.75 -0.35
N GLY A 61 -8.01 -12.77 -1.20
CA GLY A 61 -9.16 -13.45 -1.78
C GLY A 61 -8.76 -14.60 -2.73
N LYS A 62 -9.76 -15.28 -3.29
CA LYS A 62 -9.60 -16.55 -4.04
C LYS A 62 -9.04 -16.41 -5.47
N ILE A 63 -8.42 -15.29 -5.83
CA ILE A 63 -7.90 -15.08 -7.19
C ILE A 63 -6.40 -15.27 -7.18
N SER A 64 -5.95 -16.34 -7.83
CA SER A 64 -4.69 -17.02 -7.52
C SER A 64 -3.46 -16.58 -8.30
N ASN A 65 -3.50 -15.58 -9.20
CA ASN A 65 -2.30 -15.23 -9.97
C ASN A 65 -2.07 -13.74 -10.28
N VAL A 66 -2.85 -12.79 -9.73
CA VAL A 66 -2.64 -11.34 -9.99
C VAL A 66 -1.18 -10.95 -9.77
N LYS A 67 -0.56 -11.47 -8.71
CA LYS A 67 0.84 -11.24 -8.36
C LYS A 67 1.85 -11.60 -9.46
N LYS A 68 1.58 -12.61 -10.29
CA LYS A 68 2.46 -13.02 -11.42
C LYS A 68 2.32 -12.09 -12.62
N ASP A 69 1.16 -11.48 -12.80
CA ASP A 69 0.86 -10.60 -13.93
C ASP A 69 1.32 -9.16 -13.67
N LEU A 70 1.58 -8.81 -12.41
CA LEU A 70 2.16 -7.54 -12.02
C LEU A 70 3.68 -7.57 -12.20
N LEU A 71 4.18 -6.79 -13.16
CA LEU A 71 5.60 -6.56 -13.42
C LEU A 71 6.22 -5.62 -12.36
N ILE A 72 6.19 -6.05 -11.10
CA ILE A 72 6.61 -5.30 -9.90
C ILE A 72 7.38 -6.22 -8.96
N ASN A 73 8.29 -5.62 -8.19
CA ASN A 73 8.99 -6.33 -7.13
C ASN A 73 7.99 -7.02 -6.20
N GLN A 74 8.11 -8.34 -6.11
CA GLN A 74 7.18 -9.21 -5.40
C GLN A 74 7.21 -9.01 -3.88
N ASP A 75 8.29 -8.42 -3.35
CA ASP A 75 8.46 -8.06 -1.94
C ASP A 75 7.72 -6.77 -1.58
N LYS A 76 7.29 -6.00 -2.59
CA LYS A 76 6.47 -4.79 -2.46
C LYS A 76 4.97 -5.06 -2.54
N ILE A 77 4.56 -6.31 -2.76
CA ILE A 77 3.15 -6.70 -2.85
C ILE A 77 2.72 -7.36 -1.55
N HIS A 78 1.84 -6.67 -0.82
CA HIS A 78 1.31 -7.08 0.47
C HIS A 78 -0.15 -7.48 0.35
N TYR A 79 -0.54 -8.57 1.00
CA TYR A 79 -1.92 -9.00 1.06
C TYR A 79 -2.53 -8.66 2.41
N THR A 80 -3.72 -8.07 2.40
CA THR A 80 -4.42 -7.64 3.61
C THR A 80 -5.80 -8.28 3.71
N LYS A 81 -6.14 -8.72 4.91
CA LYS A 81 -7.51 -9.08 5.25
C LYS A 81 -8.37 -7.82 5.30
N PHE A 82 -9.65 -7.97 5.01
CA PHE A 82 -10.61 -6.88 5.17
C PHE A 82 -10.58 -6.36 6.61
N SER A 83 -10.50 -5.05 6.75
CA SER A 83 -10.67 -4.32 8.00
C SER A 83 -11.41 -3.02 7.70
N SER A 84 -12.29 -2.60 8.61
CA SER A 84 -12.93 -1.27 8.53
C SER A 84 -11.96 -0.15 8.89
N ASP A 85 -10.86 -0.47 9.58
CA ASP A 85 -9.74 0.43 9.89
C ASP A 85 -8.51 -0.01 9.10
N LEU A 86 -7.97 0.90 8.28
CA LEU A 86 -6.80 0.63 7.45
C LEU A 86 -5.58 0.27 8.31
N PHE A 87 -5.41 0.90 9.48
CA PHE A 87 -4.26 0.70 10.37
C PHE A 87 -4.64 -0.03 11.66
N ASP A 88 -5.56 -1.00 11.54
CA ASP A 88 -5.94 -1.87 12.66
C ASP A 88 -4.68 -2.53 13.27
N ASN A 89 -4.54 -2.41 14.60
CA ASN A 89 -3.36 -2.91 15.32
C ASN A 89 -3.41 -4.42 15.60
N THR A 90 -4.54 -5.07 15.31
CA THR A 90 -4.74 -6.52 15.41
C THR A 90 -4.71 -7.20 14.05
N ILE A 91 -5.34 -6.61 13.04
CA ILE A 91 -5.46 -7.17 11.69
C ILE A 91 -4.43 -6.53 10.76
N ASN A 92 -3.67 -7.36 10.03
CA ASN A 92 -2.62 -6.92 9.08
C ASN A 92 -1.44 -6.16 9.71
N SER A 93 -1.29 -6.16 11.03
CA SER A 93 -0.23 -5.41 11.74
C SER A 93 1.18 -5.74 11.24
N ASP A 94 1.43 -6.98 10.82
CA ASP A 94 2.72 -7.38 10.25
C ASP A 94 3.02 -6.72 8.90
N VAL A 95 2.00 -6.45 8.08
CA VAL A 95 2.16 -5.68 6.83
C VAL A 95 2.59 -4.25 7.16
N TRP A 96 1.93 -3.62 8.13
CA TRP A 96 2.26 -2.25 8.54
C TRP A 96 3.65 -2.15 9.15
N LYS A 97 4.08 -3.14 9.93
CA LYS A 97 5.45 -3.20 10.45
C LYS A 97 6.49 -3.30 9.34
N VAL A 98 6.22 -4.05 8.28
CA VAL A 98 7.15 -4.15 7.13
C VAL A 98 7.24 -2.80 6.41
N ILE A 99 6.10 -2.22 6.01
CA ILE A 99 6.04 -0.96 5.26
C ILE A 99 6.67 0.19 6.07
N LEU A 100 6.35 0.29 7.37
CA LEU A 100 6.78 1.37 8.24
C LEU A 100 8.10 1.09 8.97
N SER A 101 8.76 -0.05 8.70
CA SER A 101 9.90 -0.57 9.48
C SER A 101 11.00 0.47 9.77
N LYS A 102 11.33 1.31 8.78
CA LYS A 102 12.36 2.36 8.92
C LYS A 102 12.01 3.45 9.95
N TYR A 103 10.74 3.58 10.30
CA TYR A 103 10.21 4.60 11.20
C TYR A 103 9.71 4.04 12.53
N ILE A 104 9.79 2.72 12.72
CA ILE A 104 9.43 2.06 13.99
C ILE A 104 10.67 1.99 14.88
N ILE A 105 10.55 2.54 16.10
CA ILE A 105 11.58 2.44 17.13
C ILE A 105 11.11 1.40 18.15
N GLU A 106 11.78 0.24 18.19
CA GLU A 106 11.50 -0.79 19.19
C GLU A 106 12.27 -0.52 20.48
N HIS A 107 11.54 -0.23 21.56
CA HIS A 107 12.11 -0.16 22.89
C HIS A 107 12.16 -1.56 23.50
N LYS A 108 13.35 -2.13 23.64
CA LYS A 108 13.54 -3.35 24.42
C LYS A 108 13.28 -3.04 25.89
N ILE A 109 12.27 -3.69 26.47
CA ILE A 109 12.11 -3.72 27.92
C ILE A 109 13.14 -4.74 28.43
N LEU A 110 14.15 -4.23 29.16
CA LEU A 110 15.15 -5.03 29.86
C LEU A 110 14.55 -5.69 31.11
#